data_AF-A0AAD7M9R3-F1
#
_entry.id   AF-A0AAD7M9R3-F1
#
_cell.length_a   1.000
_cell.length_b   1.000
_cell.length_c   1.000
_cell.angle_alpha   90.00
_cell.angle_beta   90.00
_cell.angle_gamma   90.00
#
_symmetry.space_group_name_H-M   'P 1'
#
loop_
_entity.id
_entity.type
_entity.pdbx_description
1 polymer ?
#
loop_
_entity_poly.entity_id
_entity_poly.type
_entity_poly.pdbx_seq_one_letter_code
_entity_poly.pdbx_strand_id
1 'polypeptide(L)'
;YFLSGGAGLGKSSIAHELCRRLDTSIEPSLGASFFFVRGRGDLESTRLFFSSLAHQLALSQPTLRPHIISAARQHLNRGDRQQMKYTFEDLLRQPLASDITKKLFVIVIDGLDECKERDLVPELLRLLLGLVHALPWVRVFVASQPEPRIQSVLTSTDAADIVHRRSLEDTLVEWGDDIGRYLK
;
A
#
# COMPACT_ATOMS: atom_id res chain seq x y z
N TYR A 1 4.54 -6.61 3.85
CA TYR A 1 4.80 -7.81 3.03
C TYR A 1 5.11 -7.38 1.60
N PHE A 2 6.16 -7.91 0.99
CA PHE A 2 6.50 -7.67 -0.41
C PHE A 2 6.54 -9.01 -1.17
N LEU A 3 5.70 -9.14 -2.18
CA LEU A 3 5.62 -10.29 -3.09
C LEU A 3 6.29 -9.92 -4.42
N SER A 4 7.45 -10.52 -4.71
CA SER A 4 8.12 -10.37 -5.99
C SER A 4 7.82 -11.50 -6.95
N GLY A 5 7.92 -11.23 -8.25
CA GLY A 5 7.68 -12.23 -9.28
C GLY A 5 7.80 -11.66 -10.69
N GLY A 6 8.27 -12.44 -11.63
CA GLY A 6 8.27 -12.15 -13.07
C GLY A 6 6.84 -11.93 -13.61
N ALA A 7 6.76 -11.38 -14.81
CA ALA A 7 5.49 -11.22 -15.52
C ALA A 7 4.79 -12.58 -15.70
N GLY A 8 3.47 -12.62 -15.54
CA GLY A 8 2.69 -13.84 -15.73
C GLY A 8 2.69 -14.85 -14.55
N LEU A 9 3.48 -14.63 -13.49
CA LEU A 9 3.51 -15.55 -12.33
C LEU A 9 2.31 -15.44 -11.37
N GLY A 10 1.28 -14.65 -11.70
CA GLY A 10 0.05 -14.58 -10.89
C GLY A 10 0.08 -13.61 -9.70
N LYS A 11 1.07 -12.71 -9.60
CA LYS A 11 1.13 -11.65 -8.57
C LYS A 11 -0.19 -10.89 -8.39
N SER A 12 -0.72 -10.35 -9.49
CA SER A 12 -1.99 -9.60 -9.48
C SER A 12 -3.17 -10.48 -9.08
N SER A 13 -3.18 -11.76 -9.50
CA SER A 13 -4.19 -12.73 -9.08
C SER A 13 -4.16 -12.95 -7.56
N ILE A 14 -2.97 -13.08 -6.96
CA ILE A 14 -2.80 -13.19 -5.51
C ILE A 14 -3.24 -11.90 -4.82
N ALA A 15 -2.88 -10.73 -5.33
CA ALA A 15 -3.29 -9.44 -4.77
C ALA A 15 -4.82 -9.27 -4.78
N HIS A 16 -5.47 -9.60 -5.89
CA HIS A 16 -6.94 -9.58 -6.00
C HIS A 16 -7.61 -10.56 -5.04
N GLU A 17 -7.14 -11.80 -4.98
CA GLU A 17 -7.67 -12.81 -4.06
C GLU A 17 -7.46 -12.41 -2.60
N LEU A 18 -6.33 -11.79 -2.27
CA LEU A 18 -6.07 -11.23 -0.94
C LEU A 18 -7.09 -10.14 -0.60
N CYS A 19 -7.33 -9.16 -1.48
CA CYS A 19 -8.36 -8.15 -1.28
C CYS A 19 -9.72 -8.80 -1.01
N ARG A 20 -10.12 -9.77 -1.85
CA ARG A 20 -11.41 -10.47 -1.70
C ARG A 20 -11.52 -11.13 -0.32
N ARG A 21 -10.50 -11.86 0.12
CA ARG A 21 -10.50 -12.54 1.43
C ARG A 21 -10.58 -11.57 2.61
N LEU A 22 -9.85 -10.46 2.53
CA LEU A 22 -9.84 -9.42 3.57
C LEU A 22 -11.14 -8.62 3.66
N ASP A 23 -11.88 -8.53 2.55
CA ASP A 23 -13.17 -7.84 2.47
C ASP A 23 -14.34 -8.74 2.88
N THR A 24 -14.30 -10.03 2.54
CA THR A 24 -15.40 -10.99 2.84
C THR A 24 -15.26 -11.71 4.18
N SER A 25 -14.25 -11.40 4.99
CA SER A 25 -14.07 -12.02 6.31
C SER A 25 -15.15 -11.56 7.32
N ILE A 26 -15.36 -12.33 8.38
CA ILE A 26 -16.32 -12.01 9.46
C ILE A 26 -16.05 -10.60 10.02
N GLU A 27 -14.77 -10.27 10.19
CA GLU A 27 -14.31 -8.91 10.45
C GLU A 27 -13.49 -8.43 9.25
N PRO A 28 -14.07 -7.61 8.37
CA PRO A 28 -13.32 -7.06 7.24
C PRO A 28 -12.14 -6.22 7.71
N SER A 29 -11.00 -6.45 7.08
CA SER A 29 -9.72 -5.78 7.38
C SER A 29 -9.08 -5.17 6.14
N LEU A 30 -9.73 -5.24 4.97
CA LEU A 30 -9.29 -4.46 3.81
C LEU A 30 -9.51 -2.98 4.07
N GLY A 31 -8.42 -2.22 4.15
CA GLY A 31 -8.48 -0.76 4.30
C GLY A 31 -8.62 -0.07 2.95
N ALA A 32 -7.68 -0.34 2.05
CA ALA A 32 -7.69 0.22 0.69
C ALA A 32 -6.86 -0.65 -0.25
N SER A 33 -7.06 -0.45 -1.55
CA SER A 33 -6.22 -1.07 -2.56
C SER A 33 -5.91 -0.14 -3.73
N PHE A 34 -4.76 -0.35 -4.37
CA PHE A 34 -4.40 0.35 -5.59
C PHE A 34 -3.64 -0.58 -6.53
N PHE A 35 -4.13 -0.72 -7.75
CA PHE A 35 -3.55 -1.57 -8.78
C PHE A 35 -2.97 -0.66 -9.85
N PHE A 36 -1.65 -0.57 -9.89
CA PHE A 36 -0.97 0.16 -10.95
C PHE A 36 -1.12 -0.59 -12.26
N VAL A 37 -1.52 0.12 -13.32
CA VAL A 37 -1.70 -0.48 -14.64
C VAL A 37 -1.13 0.44 -15.71
N ARG A 38 -0.09 -0.02 -16.41
CA ARG A 38 0.59 0.74 -17.46
C ARG A 38 -0.39 1.14 -18.58
N GLY A 39 -0.34 2.40 -19.02
CA GLY A 39 -1.20 2.93 -20.08
C GLY A 39 -2.67 3.13 -19.68
N ARG A 40 -3.01 3.06 -18.39
CA ARG A 40 -4.37 3.32 -17.86
C ARG A 40 -4.47 4.66 -17.14
N GLY A 41 -3.86 5.71 -17.70
CA GLY A 41 -4.07 7.10 -17.26
C GLY A 41 -3.68 7.33 -15.81
N ASP A 42 -4.66 7.58 -14.93
CA ASP A 42 -4.38 7.83 -13.51
C ASP A 42 -3.89 6.57 -12.77
N LEU A 43 -4.17 5.36 -13.28
CA LEU A 43 -3.72 4.11 -12.65
C LEU A 43 -2.25 3.79 -12.92
N GLU A 44 -1.59 4.44 -13.88
CA GLU A 44 -0.12 4.35 -14.00
C GLU A 44 0.59 5.44 -13.20
N SER A 45 -0.13 6.42 -12.65
CA SER A 45 0.47 7.61 -12.04
C SER A 45 0.38 7.60 -10.52
N THR A 46 1.43 8.11 -9.88
CA THR A 46 1.46 8.40 -8.44
C THR A 46 0.55 9.56 -8.05
N ARG A 47 0.10 10.39 -9.00
CA ARG A 47 -0.68 11.61 -8.76
C ARG A 47 -1.95 11.35 -7.92
N LEU A 48 -2.68 10.28 -8.21
CA LEU A 48 -3.91 9.94 -7.48
C LEU A 48 -3.72 8.83 -6.43
N PHE A 49 -2.51 8.29 -6.29
CA PHE A 49 -2.26 7.13 -5.44
C PHE A 49 -2.74 7.35 -4.00
N PHE A 50 -2.19 8.35 -3.31
CA PHE A 50 -2.52 8.60 -1.90
C PHE A 50 -3.94 9.11 -1.69
N SER A 51 -4.47 9.95 -2.60
CA SER A 51 -5.86 10.41 -2.52
C SER A 51 -6.85 9.26 -2.71
N SER A 52 -6.57 8.32 -3.61
CA SER A 52 -7.41 7.14 -3.83
C SER A 52 -7.39 6.20 -2.63
N LEU A 53 -6.23 6.03 -1.98
CA LEU A 53 -6.14 5.26 -0.72
C LEU A 53 -6.93 5.95 0.40
N ALA A 54 -6.77 7.26 0.58
CA ALA A 54 -7.49 8.02 1.59
C ALA A 54 -9.01 7.96 1.38
N HIS A 55 -9.48 8.10 0.13
CA HIS A 55 -10.89 7.96 -0.20
C HIS A 55 -11.44 6.58 0.16
N GLN A 56 -10.72 5.51 -0.21
CA GLN A 56 -11.12 4.14 0.13
C GLN A 56 -11.14 3.89 1.64
N LEU A 57 -10.14 4.39 2.37
CA LEU A 57 -10.09 4.28 3.83
C LEU A 57 -11.25 5.02 4.51
N ALA A 58 -11.66 6.18 4.00
CA ALA A 58 -12.83 6.88 4.51
C ALA A 58 -14.13 6.08 4.31
N LEU A 59 -14.20 5.23 3.28
CA LEU A 59 -15.34 4.35 3.04
C LEU A 59 -15.29 3.11 3.92
N SER A 60 -14.15 2.40 3.95
CA SER A 60 -13.98 1.12 4.62
C SER A 60 -13.81 1.23 6.13
N GLN A 61 -13.30 2.35 6.64
CA GLN A 61 -13.04 2.61 8.05
C GLN A 61 -13.85 3.83 8.52
N PRO A 62 -15.09 3.64 9.00
CA PRO A 62 -15.98 4.75 9.37
C PRO A 62 -15.39 5.73 10.41
N THR A 63 -14.51 5.24 11.28
CA THR A 63 -13.83 6.03 12.33
C THR A 63 -12.82 7.02 11.75
N LEU A 64 -12.20 6.70 10.62
CA LEU A 64 -11.24 7.56 9.92
C LEU A 64 -11.89 8.63 9.06
N ARG A 65 -13.11 8.37 8.59
CA ARG A 65 -13.86 9.26 7.67
C ARG A 65 -13.86 10.74 8.08
N PRO A 66 -14.22 11.15 9.31
CA PRO A 66 -14.22 12.56 9.68
C PRO A 66 -12.83 13.19 9.64
N HIS A 67 -11.79 12.44 10.02
CA HIS A 67 -10.40 12.90 9.98
C HIS A 67 -9.92 13.12 8.55
N ILE A 68 -10.21 12.17 7.65
CA ILE A 68 -9.85 12.25 6.23
C ILE A 68 -10.59 13.39 5.54
N ILE A 69 -11.90 13.57 5.78
CA ILE A 69 -12.68 14.68 5.21
C ILE A 69 -12.13 16.03 5.68
N SER A 70 -11.83 16.16 6.97
CA SER A 70 -11.24 17.39 7.52
C SER A 70 -9.89 17.69 6.88
N ALA A 71 -9.00 16.69 6.80
CA ALA A 71 -7.70 16.83 6.18
C ALA A 71 -7.79 17.19 4.69
N ALA A 72 -8.69 16.55 3.93
CA ALA A 72 -8.91 16.86 2.52
C ALA A 72 -9.34 18.31 2.30
N ARG A 73 -10.26 18.84 3.14
CA ARG A 73 -10.67 20.25 3.08
C ARG A 73 -9.50 21.19 3.37
N GLN A 74 -8.71 20.89 4.39
CA GLN A 74 -7.54 21.71 4.74
C GLN A 74 -6.46 21.68 3.66
N HIS A 75 -6.24 20.52 3.03
CA HIS A 75 -5.30 20.35 1.93
C HIS A 75 -5.70 21.21 0.73
N LEU A 76 -6.97 21.20 0.32
CA LEU A 76 -7.49 22.04 -0.76
C LEU A 76 -7.30 23.54 -0.48
N ASN A 77 -7.48 23.97 0.77
CA ASN A 77 -7.31 25.37 1.17
C ASN A 77 -5.84 25.85 1.08
N ARG A 78 -4.86 24.94 1.03
CA ARG A 78 -3.43 25.27 0.94
C ARG A 78 -2.94 25.50 -0.51
N GLY A 79 -3.81 25.35 -1.50
CA GLY A 79 -3.48 25.47 -2.92
C GLY A 79 -2.80 24.22 -3.48
N ASP A 80 -2.41 24.29 -4.76
CA ASP A 80 -1.93 23.15 -5.55
C ASP A 80 -0.49 22.74 -5.18
N ARG A 81 -0.29 22.23 -3.96
CA ARG A 81 0.96 21.58 -3.54
C ARG A 81 0.93 20.12 -3.97
N GLN A 82 1.17 19.88 -5.26
CA GLN A 82 1.18 18.56 -5.90
C GLN A 82 2.35 17.64 -5.50
N GLN A 83 3.07 17.92 -4.41
CA GLN A 83 4.15 17.03 -3.99
C GLN A 83 3.54 15.82 -3.28
N MET A 84 3.84 14.62 -3.79
CA MET A 84 3.42 13.32 -3.25
C MET A 84 3.54 13.26 -1.71
N LYS A 85 4.63 13.77 -1.16
CA LYS A 85 4.88 13.81 0.27
C LYS A 85 3.82 14.59 1.05
N TYR A 86 3.35 15.75 0.57
CA TYR A 86 2.31 16.51 1.26
C TYR A 86 0.97 15.79 1.21
N THR A 87 0.60 15.22 0.06
CA THR A 87 -0.63 14.43 -0.08
C THR A 87 -0.61 13.21 0.84
N PHE A 88 0.53 12.51 0.93
CA PHE A 88 0.72 11.41 1.88
C PHE A 88 0.56 11.87 3.33
N GLU A 89 1.25 12.94 3.72
CA GLU A 89 1.22 13.45 5.09
C GLU A 89 -0.18 13.89 5.51
N ASP A 90 -0.81 14.73 4.71
CA ASP A 90 -2.09 15.35 5.03
C ASP A 90 -3.23 14.33 4.91
N LEU A 91 -3.30 13.54 3.83
CA LEU A 91 -4.47 12.71 3.55
C LEU A 91 -4.38 11.29 4.10
N LEU A 92 -3.17 10.80 4.39
CA LEU A 92 -2.96 9.43 4.85
C LEU A 92 -2.35 9.38 6.25
N ARG A 93 -1.12 9.87 6.46
CA ARG A 93 -0.42 9.66 7.73
C ARG A 93 -1.10 10.34 8.91
N GLN A 94 -1.46 11.61 8.79
CA GLN A 94 -2.09 12.36 9.90
C GLN A 94 -3.48 11.82 10.29
N PRO A 95 -4.39 11.53 9.34
CA PRO A 95 -5.68 10.92 9.68
C PRO A 95 -5.52 9.56 10.34
N LEU A 96 -4.62 8.71 9.84
CA LEU A 96 -4.38 7.38 10.41
C LEU A 96 -3.79 7.45 11.82
N ALA A 97 -2.89 8.40 12.08
CA ALA A 97 -2.34 8.62 13.42
C ALA A 97 -3.39 9.13 14.42
N SER A 98 -4.49 9.72 13.94
CA SER A 98 -5.59 10.22 14.76
C SER A 98 -6.63 9.14 15.10
N ASP A 99 -6.50 7.93 14.55
CA ASP A 99 -7.43 6.84 14.82
C ASP A 99 -7.26 6.29 16.24
N ILE A 100 -8.28 6.52 17.06
CA ILE A 100 -8.31 6.02 18.43
C ILE A 100 -8.58 4.51 18.50
N THR A 101 -9.20 3.93 17.47
CA THR A 101 -9.57 2.51 17.49
C THR A 101 -8.36 1.61 17.26
N LYS A 102 -7.38 2.10 16.49
CA LYS A 102 -6.16 1.36 16.10
C LYS A 102 -6.48 -0.04 15.60
N LYS A 103 -7.63 -0.21 14.93
CA LYS A 103 -8.04 -1.48 14.36
C LYS A 103 -7.08 -1.85 13.24
N LEU A 104 -6.63 -3.09 13.23
CA LEU A 104 -5.75 -3.60 12.18
C LEU A 104 -6.47 -3.56 10.83
N PHE A 105 -5.84 -2.97 9.82
CA PHE A 105 -6.27 -3.09 8.43
C PHE A 105 -5.08 -3.18 7.47
N VAL A 106 -5.37 -3.61 6.26
CA VAL A 106 -4.37 -3.87 5.21
C VAL A 106 -4.60 -2.95 4.03
N ILE A 107 -3.51 -2.33 3.55
CA ILE A 107 -3.45 -1.65 2.27
C ILE A 107 -2.78 -2.59 1.26
N VAL A 108 -3.43 -2.85 0.13
CA VAL A 108 -2.93 -3.75 -0.92
C VAL A 108 -2.51 -2.92 -2.14
N ILE A 109 -1.26 -3.09 -2.58
CA ILE A 109 -0.72 -2.40 -3.74
C ILE A 109 -0.20 -3.44 -4.72
N ASP A 110 -0.65 -3.38 -5.96
CA ASP A 110 -0.20 -4.27 -7.03
C ASP A 110 0.41 -3.48 -8.18
N GLY A 111 1.34 -4.11 -8.91
CA GLY A 111 1.92 -3.56 -10.13
C GLY A 111 2.82 -2.34 -9.90
N LEU A 112 3.48 -2.20 -8.75
CA LEU A 112 4.28 -0.99 -8.45
C LEU A 112 5.35 -0.66 -9.53
N ASP A 113 5.85 -1.67 -10.24
CA ASP A 113 6.76 -1.57 -11.40
C ASP A 113 6.10 -1.03 -12.67
N GLU A 114 4.77 -1.00 -12.73
CA GLU A 114 3.97 -0.41 -13.80
C GLU A 114 3.76 1.09 -13.63
N CYS A 115 4.21 1.67 -12.51
CA CYS A 115 4.17 3.11 -12.28
C CYS A 115 4.99 3.88 -13.33
N LYS A 116 4.36 4.88 -13.94
CA LYS A 116 4.94 5.77 -14.96
C LYS A 116 6.05 6.65 -14.38
N GLU A 117 5.84 7.25 -13.20
CA GLU A 117 6.86 8.07 -12.55
C GLU A 117 7.85 7.19 -11.77
N ARG A 118 8.62 6.38 -12.51
CA ARG A 118 9.51 5.36 -11.94
C ARG A 118 10.53 5.91 -10.96
N ASP A 119 10.90 7.18 -11.06
CA ASP A 119 11.86 7.84 -10.16
C ASP A 119 11.24 8.21 -8.80
N LEU A 120 9.91 8.28 -8.72
CA LEU A 120 9.19 8.55 -7.47
C LEU A 120 8.85 7.27 -6.68
N VAL A 121 8.91 6.09 -7.32
CA VAL A 121 8.64 4.79 -6.67
C VAL A 121 9.49 4.57 -5.40
N PRO A 122 10.80 4.89 -5.38
CA PRO A 122 11.59 4.77 -4.16
C PRO A 122 11.13 5.70 -3.03
N GLU A 123 10.68 6.92 -3.35
CA GLU A 123 10.13 7.85 -2.35
C GLU A 123 8.80 7.32 -1.81
N LEU A 124 7.90 6.89 -2.69
CA LEU A 124 6.61 6.29 -2.33
C LEU A 124 6.80 5.11 -1.36
N LEU A 125 7.72 4.19 -1.66
CA LEU A 125 8.02 3.06 -0.79
C LEU A 125 8.55 3.50 0.58
N ARG A 126 9.44 4.50 0.65
CA ARG A 126 9.93 5.03 1.93
C ARG A 126 8.82 5.65 2.76
N LEU A 127 7.88 6.36 2.13
CA LEU A 127 6.69 6.90 2.83
C LEU A 127 5.84 5.77 3.43
N LEU A 128 5.59 4.70 2.67
CA LEU A 128 4.84 3.54 3.16
C LEU A 128 5.58 2.80 4.28
N LEU A 129 6.91 2.66 4.18
CA LEU A 129 7.73 2.07 5.24
C LEU A 129 7.67 2.90 6.52
N GLY A 130 7.81 4.22 6.41
CA GLY A 130 7.64 5.14 7.54
C GLY A 130 6.25 5.06 8.16
N LEU A 131 5.20 4.87 7.35
CA LEU A 131 3.83 4.68 7.82
C LEU A 131 3.68 3.42 8.68
N VAL A 132 4.10 2.26 8.17
CA VAL A 132 3.97 0.98 8.90
C VAL A 132 4.86 0.91 10.13
N HIS A 133 6.00 1.61 10.10
CA HIS A 133 6.88 1.75 11.26
C HIS A 133 6.21 2.58 12.37
N ALA A 134 5.60 3.72 11.99
CA ALA A 134 4.96 4.62 12.94
C ALA A 134 3.62 4.10 13.47
N LEU A 135 2.87 3.34 12.67
CA LEU A 135 1.50 2.90 12.96
C LEU A 135 1.39 1.36 12.88
N PRO A 136 1.62 0.62 14.00
CA PRO A 136 1.67 -0.84 13.99
C PRO A 136 0.38 -1.56 13.56
N TRP A 137 -0.77 -0.87 13.61
CA TRP A 137 -2.07 -1.38 13.15
C TRP A 137 -2.29 -1.19 11.63
N VAL A 138 -1.32 -0.62 10.91
CA VAL A 138 -1.36 -0.50 9.46
C VAL A 138 -0.44 -1.55 8.86
N ARG A 139 -1.00 -2.46 8.06
CA ARG A 139 -0.22 -3.41 7.26
C ARG A 139 -0.26 -3.00 5.80
N VAL A 140 0.86 -3.18 5.11
CA VAL A 140 0.94 -2.95 3.66
C VAL A 140 1.39 -4.25 2.98
N PHE A 141 0.64 -4.66 1.97
CA PHE A 141 1.02 -5.69 1.02
C PHE A 141 1.36 -5.03 -0.30
N VAL A 142 2.52 -5.35 -0.86
CA VAL A 142 2.95 -4.87 -2.18
C VAL A 142 3.29 -6.07 -3.05
N ALA A 143 2.76 -6.11 -4.27
CA ALA A 143 3.14 -7.05 -5.31
C ALA A 143 3.77 -6.31 -6.49
N SER A 144 4.95 -6.76 -6.94
CA SER A 144 5.68 -6.08 -8.02
C SER A 144 6.78 -6.97 -8.62
N GLN A 145 7.27 -6.64 -9.82
CA GLN A 145 8.51 -7.21 -10.34
C GLN A 145 9.72 -6.78 -9.50
N PRO A 146 10.80 -7.60 -9.44
CA PRO A 146 12.01 -7.28 -8.69
C PRO A 146 12.87 -6.23 -9.41
N GLU A 147 12.34 -5.03 -9.67
CA GLU A 147 13.12 -3.95 -10.28
C GLU A 147 14.24 -3.45 -9.33
N PRO A 148 15.45 -3.12 -9.84
CA PRO A 148 16.56 -2.64 -9.01
C PRO A 148 16.20 -1.47 -8.11
N ARG A 149 15.39 -0.52 -8.61
CA ARG A 149 14.94 0.65 -7.84
C ARG A 149 14.11 0.29 -6.62
N ILE A 150 13.25 -0.72 -6.73
CA ILE A 150 12.41 -1.22 -5.63
C ILE A 150 13.28 -1.99 -4.64
N GLN A 151 14.13 -2.89 -5.15
CA GLN A 151 15.05 -3.69 -4.33
C GLN A 151 15.99 -2.81 -3.52
N SER A 152 16.47 -1.68 -4.07
CA SER A 152 17.35 -0.74 -3.36
C SER A 152 16.73 -0.18 -2.07
N VAL A 153 15.39 -0.02 -2.02
CA VAL A 153 14.69 0.45 -0.82
C VAL A 153 14.45 -0.71 0.14
N LEU A 154 14.02 -1.86 -0.36
CA LEU A 154 13.65 -3.03 0.46
C LEU A 154 14.85 -3.73 1.10
N THR A 155 16.06 -3.52 0.58
CA THR A 155 17.32 -4.06 1.13
C THR A 155 18.04 -3.08 2.05
N SER A 156 17.52 -1.86 2.22
CA SER A 156 18.08 -0.91 3.19
C SER A 156 17.91 -1.42 4.62
N THR A 157 18.82 -1.03 5.52
CA THR A 157 18.81 -1.44 6.93
C THR A 157 17.48 -1.12 7.60
N ASP A 158 16.89 0.03 7.28
CA ASP A 158 15.59 0.48 7.81
C ASP A 158 14.42 -0.41 7.41
N ALA A 159 14.55 -1.16 6.30
CA ALA A 159 13.50 -2.05 5.78
C ALA A 159 13.66 -3.51 6.23
N ALA A 160 14.86 -3.92 6.64
CA ALA A 160 15.19 -5.33 6.88
C ALA A 160 14.34 -5.98 7.98
N ASP A 161 14.07 -5.25 9.06
CA ASP A 161 13.30 -5.75 10.21
C ASP A 161 11.78 -5.60 10.03
N ILE A 162 11.34 -4.82 9.03
CA ILE A 162 9.93 -4.46 8.82
C ILE A 162 9.31 -5.24 7.66
N VAL A 163 10.10 -5.55 6.63
CA VAL A 163 9.59 -6.10 5.37
C VAL A 163 9.80 -7.61 5.30
N HIS A 164 8.72 -8.36 5.48
CA HIS A 164 8.68 -9.75 5.04
C HIS A 164 8.62 -9.83 3.51
N ARG A 165 9.62 -10.46 2.88
CA ARG A 165 9.76 -10.60 1.42
C ARG A 165 9.54 -12.05 0.99
N ARG A 166 8.83 -12.27 -0.11
CA ARG A 166 8.73 -13.57 -0.79
C ARG A 166 8.79 -13.38 -2.30
N SER A 167 9.49 -14.27 -2.98
CA SER A 167 9.50 -14.38 -4.43
C SER A 167 8.63 -15.56 -4.88
N LEU A 168 7.85 -15.36 -5.93
CA LEU A 168 7.08 -16.42 -6.57
C LEU A 168 7.99 -17.43 -7.29
N GLU A 169 9.17 -16.98 -7.73
CA GLU A 169 10.19 -17.83 -8.33
C GLU A 169 10.81 -18.80 -7.32
N ASP A 170 11.02 -18.37 -6.07
CA ASP A 170 11.49 -19.24 -4.98
C ASP A 170 10.52 -20.38 -4.69
N THR A 171 9.27 -20.24 -5.15
CA THR A 171 8.17 -21.10 -4.77
C THR A 171 7.63 -22.01 -5.87
N LEU A 172 8.41 -22.28 -6.92
CA LEU A 172 8.27 -23.53 -7.68
C LEU A 172 8.55 -24.78 -6.81
N VAL A 173 8.92 -24.60 -5.54
CA VAL A 173 9.22 -25.69 -4.61
C VAL A 173 8.13 -25.94 -3.55
N GLU A 174 7.46 -24.95 -2.94
CA GLU A 174 6.52 -25.24 -1.83
C GLU A 174 5.49 -24.10 -1.57
N TRP A 175 4.18 -24.34 -1.81
CA TRP A 175 3.07 -23.48 -1.36
C TRP A 175 2.07 -24.29 -0.54
N GLY A 176 2.05 -24.06 0.77
CA GLY A 176 1.00 -24.57 1.64
C GLY A 176 0.65 -23.64 2.80
N ASP A 177 1.66 -23.08 3.50
CA ASP A 177 1.42 -22.66 4.90
C ASP A 177 1.70 -21.18 5.26
N ASP A 178 2.29 -20.36 4.40
CA ASP A 178 2.88 -19.09 4.90
C ASP A 178 1.97 -17.85 4.94
N ILE A 179 0.92 -17.77 4.09
CA ILE A 179 0.05 -16.57 4.07
C ILE A 179 -0.81 -16.47 5.36
N GLY A 180 -1.15 -17.61 5.96
CA GLY A 180 -1.93 -17.66 7.21
C GLY A 180 -1.17 -17.15 8.45
N ARG A 181 0.16 -17.10 8.41
CA ARG A 181 0.99 -16.60 9.54
C ARG A 181 1.14 -15.09 9.55
N TYR A 182 1.02 -14.43 8.41
CA TYR A 182 1.12 -12.96 8.32
C TYR A 182 -0.18 -12.25 8.70
N LEU A 183 -1.32 -12.95 8.61
CA LEU A 183 -2.66 -12.41 8.88
C LEU A 183 -3.15 -12.65 10.33
N LYS A 184 -2.29 -13.17 11.22
CA LYS A 184 -2.57 -13.29 12.66
C LYS A 184 -2.04 -12.10 13.45
#